data_AF-A0A804KCJ6-F1
#
_entry.id   AF-A0A804KCJ6-F1
#
_cell.length_a   1.000
_cell.length_b   1.000
_cell.length_c   1.000
_cell.angle_alpha   90.00
_cell.angle_beta   90.00
_cell.angle_gamma   90.00
#
_symmetry.space_group_name_H-M   'P 1'
#
loop_
_entity.id
_entity.type
_entity.pdbx_description
1 polymer ?
#
loop_
_entity_poly.entity_id
_entity_poly.type
_entity_poly.pdbx_seq_one_letter_code
_entity_poly.pdbx_strand_id
1 'polypeptide(L)'
;MVMVSAMASELNSLTGANGTREDTVSVSPERGATLKDEQPLLKSDPPAASPTAESIEELERKYAPYVRRDAYGTMGRGEIPATEKVMLGIAAVTLVPIRLVLGMLILVIYYLICRICTMFSAPHEEDGQEDYAHMGGWRREVVVRCGRFCSRAMLFTFGFYWIKETHRSIGNEDGCRDQADESERPGAVVSNHISYVDILYHMSSSFPSFVAKRSVAKLPLVGLISKCLGCVYVQRESKSSDFKGVSGVVTERIQEAHENKLCPMMLLFPEGTTTNGDYLLPFKSGAFLAKVPVLPVILRYPYCRFSPAWDSISGVRHVFLLLCQFVNHIEVIWLPVYYPSEQEKEDPKLYANNVRKLMATEGNLTLSDIGLAEKRIYHAVLNGNSLPRVLHQKDD
;
A
#
# COMPACT_ATOMS: atom_id res chain seq x y z
N MET A 1 8.62 -4.89 -2.76
CA MET A 1 8.95 -3.80 -1.81
C MET A 1 8.03 -3.79 -0.58
N VAL A 2 6.71 -3.66 -0.78
CA VAL A 2 5.74 -3.74 0.32
C VAL A 2 5.60 -5.16 0.87
N MET A 3 5.66 -6.21 0.06
CA MET A 3 5.69 -7.62 0.52
C MET A 3 6.83 -7.88 1.51
N VAL A 4 8.08 -7.54 1.17
CA VAL A 4 9.25 -7.73 2.06
C VAL A 4 9.16 -6.83 3.29
N SER A 5 8.66 -5.59 3.16
CA SER A 5 8.48 -4.67 4.30
C SER A 5 7.35 -5.11 5.23
N ALA A 6 6.25 -5.62 4.70
CA ALA A 6 5.11 -6.15 5.44
C ALA A 6 5.48 -7.43 6.16
N MET A 7 6.13 -8.37 5.47
CA MET A 7 6.65 -9.60 6.07
C MET A 7 7.72 -9.31 7.12
N ALA A 8 8.65 -8.38 6.87
CA ALA A 8 9.66 -7.98 7.86
C ALA A 8 9.04 -7.27 9.07
N SER A 9 8.02 -6.43 8.87
CA SER A 9 7.28 -5.76 9.95
C SER A 9 6.48 -6.76 10.79
N GLU A 10 5.87 -7.76 10.16
CA GLU A 10 5.12 -8.83 10.85
C GLU A 10 6.07 -9.78 11.58
N LEU A 11 7.18 -10.21 10.96
CA LEU A 11 8.22 -11.02 11.59
C LEU A 11 8.82 -10.33 12.82
N ASN A 12 9.09 -9.02 12.73
CA ASN A 12 9.58 -8.24 13.87
C ASN A 12 8.53 -8.08 14.98
N SER A 13 7.24 -8.04 14.64
CA SER A 13 6.17 -8.01 15.65
C SER A 13 5.98 -9.35 16.37
N LEU A 14 6.29 -10.46 15.71
CA LEU A 14 6.23 -11.81 16.27
C LEU A 14 7.45 -12.14 17.14
N THR A 15 8.63 -11.59 16.82
CA THR A 15 9.86 -11.79 17.62
C THR A 15 9.94 -10.86 18.83
N GLY A 16 9.25 -9.71 18.81
CA GLY A 16 9.22 -8.75 19.93
C GLY A 16 8.41 -9.19 21.16
N ALA A 17 7.72 -10.34 21.11
CA ALA A 17 6.91 -10.85 22.22
C ALA A 17 7.67 -11.71 23.24
N ASN A 18 8.96 -12.02 23.01
CA ASN A 18 9.81 -12.78 23.95
C ASN A 18 11.09 -12.01 24.27
N GLY A 19 11.03 -11.14 25.27
CA GLY A 19 12.18 -10.44 25.81
C GLY A 19 11.93 -10.05 27.26
N THR A 20 12.10 -11.01 28.17
CA THR A 20 12.18 -10.79 29.61
C THR A 20 13.33 -9.84 29.92
N ARG A 21 12.99 -8.69 30.51
CA ARG A 21 13.94 -7.69 31.01
C ARG A 21 14.34 -8.09 32.42
N GLU A 22 15.52 -8.68 32.59
CA GLU A 22 16.16 -8.83 33.90
C GLU A 22 16.79 -7.49 34.28
N ASP A 23 16.15 -6.74 35.18
CA ASP A 23 16.76 -5.59 35.82
C ASP A 23 17.31 -6.02 37.19
N THR A 24 18.62 -6.30 37.24
CA THR A 24 19.40 -6.36 38.48
C THR A 24 19.53 -4.97 39.10
N VAL A 25 19.00 -4.78 40.31
CA VAL A 25 19.32 -3.62 41.16
C VAL A 25 19.80 -4.10 42.52
N SER A 26 20.97 -3.58 42.90
CA SER A 26 21.73 -3.78 44.14
C SER A 26 21.01 -3.30 45.41
N VAL A 27 21.31 -3.97 46.52
CA VAL A 27 20.64 -3.88 47.83
C VAL A 27 21.45 -3.07 48.88
N SER A 28 20.71 -2.38 49.76
CA SER A 28 20.98 -1.97 51.18
C SER A 28 21.36 -0.51 51.51
N PRO A 29 21.04 0.00 52.74
CA PRO A 29 19.83 -0.24 53.55
C PRO A 29 19.27 1.01 54.33
N GLU A 30 18.02 0.86 54.78
CA GLU A 30 17.33 1.43 55.96
C GLU A 30 17.22 2.95 56.26
N ARG A 31 15.97 3.46 56.26
CA ARG A 31 15.29 3.99 57.46
C ARG A 31 13.78 4.11 57.25
N GLY A 32 12.99 3.65 58.24
CA GLY A 32 11.54 3.45 58.13
C GLY A 32 10.66 4.67 58.34
N ALA A 33 9.43 4.59 57.84
CA ALA A 33 8.21 5.12 58.44
C ALA A 33 7.00 4.54 57.69
N THR A 34 6.04 4.01 58.46
CA THR A 34 4.80 3.37 58.03
C THR A 34 3.79 4.36 57.48
N LEU A 35 3.39 4.20 56.22
CA LEU A 35 2.14 4.72 55.66
C LEU A 35 1.45 3.61 54.88
N LYS A 36 0.20 3.33 55.26
CA LYS A 36 -0.71 2.39 54.61
C LYS A 36 -1.07 2.93 53.23
N ASP A 37 -0.77 2.18 52.18
CA ASP A 37 -1.27 2.42 50.83
C ASP A 37 -2.13 1.23 50.40
N GLU A 38 -3.44 1.47 50.27
CA GLU A 38 -4.39 0.50 49.74
C GLU A 38 -4.21 0.39 48.22
N GLN A 39 -3.41 -0.57 47.77
CA GLN A 39 -3.41 -1.00 46.37
C GLN A 39 -4.63 -1.88 46.10
N PRO A 40 -5.53 -1.54 45.15
CA PRO A 40 -6.52 -2.49 44.68
C PRO A 40 -5.81 -3.52 43.80
N LEU A 41 -5.85 -4.78 44.24
CA LEU A 41 -5.47 -5.96 43.47
C LEU A 41 -6.12 -5.91 42.07
N LEU A 42 -5.29 -5.82 41.03
CA LEU A 42 -5.68 -6.05 39.63
C LEU A 42 -6.26 -7.47 39.53
N LYS A 43 -7.58 -7.58 39.47
CA LYS A 43 -8.23 -8.79 38.96
C LYS A 43 -8.00 -8.84 37.46
N SER A 44 -7.38 -9.92 37.00
CA SER A 44 -7.41 -10.32 35.60
C SER A 44 -8.85 -10.64 35.21
N ASP A 45 -9.42 -9.86 34.29
CA ASP A 45 -10.73 -10.15 33.73
C ASP A 45 -10.68 -11.46 32.92
N PRO A 46 -11.76 -12.25 32.90
CA PRO A 46 -11.83 -13.47 32.09
C PRO A 46 -11.72 -13.15 30.59
N PRO A 47 -11.27 -14.10 29.76
CA PRO A 47 -11.21 -13.89 28.32
C PRO A 47 -12.59 -13.50 27.77
N ALA A 48 -12.62 -12.44 26.97
CA ALA A 48 -13.83 -11.90 26.38
C ALA A 48 -14.66 -13.01 25.72
N ALA A 49 -15.96 -13.05 26.05
CA ALA A 49 -16.91 -13.93 25.37
C ALA A 49 -16.84 -13.69 23.86
N SER A 50 -16.86 -14.76 23.08
CA SER A 50 -16.92 -14.71 21.62
C SER A 50 -18.08 -13.79 21.18
N PRO A 51 -17.85 -12.85 20.25
CA PRO A 51 -18.90 -11.94 19.78
C PRO A 51 -20.11 -12.73 19.25
N THR A 52 -21.32 -12.28 19.57
CA THR A 52 -22.57 -12.85 19.04
C THR A 52 -22.66 -12.63 17.53
N ALA A 53 -23.39 -13.47 16.79
CA ALA A 53 -23.51 -13.35 15.33
C ALA A 53 -24.01 -11.95 14.90
N GLU A 54 -24.97 -11.38 15.63
CA GLU A 54 -25.47 -10.02 15.40
C GLU A 54 -24.37 -8.95 15.57
N SER A 55 -23.47 -9.12 16.55
CA SER A 55 -22.36 -8.19 16.75
C SER A 55 -21.29 -8.28 15.66
N ILE A 56 -21.14 -9.45 15.00
CA ILE A 56 -20.22 -9.63 13.87
C ILE A 56 -20.77 -8.95 12.63
N GLU A 57 -22.06 -9.10 12.32
CA GLU A 57 -22.69 -8.44 11.17
C GLU A 57 -22.67 -6.91 11.30
N GLU A 58 -22.90 -6.37 12.49
CA GLU A 58 -22.77 -4.93 12.75
C GLU A 58 -21.33 -4.45 12.58
N LEU A 59 -20.36 -5.23 13.04
CA LEU A 59 -18.93 -4.94 12.87
C LEU A 59 -18.56 -4.93 11.38
N GLU A 60 -18.97 -5.94 10.62
CA GLU A 60 -18.70 -6.04 9.19
C GLU A 60 -19.38 -4.92 8.39
N ARG A 61 -20.57 -4.49 8.79
CA ARG A 61 -21.23 -3.33 8.18
C ARG A 61 -20.46 -2.04 8.44
N LYS A 62 -19.98 -1.84 9.67
CA LYS A 62 -19.21 -0.67 10.07
C LYS A 62 -17.85 -0.59 9.38
N TYR A 63 -17.19 -1.73 9.19
CA TYR A 63 -15.86 -1.82 8.58
C TYR A 63 -15.89 -2.42 7.18
N ALA A 64 -17.00 -2.27 6.45
CA ALA A 64 -17.24 -2.88 5.15
C ALA A 64 -16.08 -2.76 4.12
N PRO A 65 -15.37 -1.63 4.00
CA PRO A 65 -14.18 -1.51 3.14
C PRO A 65 -13.03 -2.49 3.44
N TYR A 66 -13.02 -3.10 4.62
CA TYR A 66 -11.95 -3.99 5.09
C TYR A 66 -12.40 -5.45 5.24
N VAL A 67 -13.68 -5.74 4.97
CA VAL A 67 -14.22 -7.09 5.09
C VAL A 67 -13.75 -7.95 3.92
N ARG A 68 -13.22 -9.14 4.25
CA ARG A 68 -12.86 -10.19 3.30
C ARG A 68 -14.05 -11.11 3.05
N ARG A 69 -14.42 -11.29 1.78
CA ARG A 69 -15.56 -12.13 1.35
C ARG A 69 -15.16 -13.30 0.45
N ASP A 70 -13.91 -13.72 0.55
CA ASP A 70 -13.38 -14.83 -0.26
C ASP A 70 -13.61 -16.19 0.42
N ALA A 71 -13.27 -17.28 -0.27
CA ALA A 71 -13.51 -18.64 0.22
C ALA A 71 -12.73 -18.99 1.50
N TYR A 72 -11.74 -18.17 1.89
CA TYR A 72 -10.91 -18.38 3.07
C TYR A 72 -11.41 -17.56 4.27
N GLY A 73 -12.47 -16.78 4.11
CA GLY A 73 -13.15 -16.05 5.18
C GLY A 73 -12.29 -15.00 5.88
N THR A 74 -12.80 -14.52 7.02
CA THR A 74 -12.17 -13.45 7.81
C THR A 74 -10.73 -13.81 8.19
N MET A 75 -9.80 -12.89 7.95
CA MET A 75 -8.35 -13.09 8.16
C MET A 75 -7.74 -14.28 7.38
N GLY A 76 -8.45 -14.90 6.45
CA GLY A 76 -8.04 -16.17 5.83
C GLY A 76 -8.05 -17.35 6.82
N ARG A 77 -8.90 -17.32 7.85
CA ARG A 77 -9.05 -18.37 8.89
C ARG A 77 -10.35 -19.17 8.78
N GLY A 78 -11.14 -18.94 7.75
CA GLY A 78 -12.42 -19.61 7.52
C GLY A 78 -12.25 -21.10 7.27
N GLU A 79 -13.31 -21.85 7.56
CA GLU A 79 -13.37 -23.26 7.25
C GLU A 79 -13.51 -23.46 5.74
N ILE A 80 -12.57 -24.22 5.17
CA ILE A 80 -12.55 -24.53 3.74
C ILE A 80 -12.94 -26.00 3.49
N PRO A 81 -13.64 -26.29 2.37
CA PRO A 81 -13.97 -27.66 1.98
C PRO A 81 -12.74 -28.57 1.86
N ALA A 82 -12.93 -29.89 2.00
CA ALA A 82 -11.83 -30.85 1.90
C ALA A 82 -11.10 -30.80 0.54
N THR A 83 -11.85 -30.58 -0.55
CA THR A 83 -11.29 -30.36 -1.90
C THR A 83 -10.31 -29.20 -1.92
N GLU A 84 -10.62 -28.12 -1.19
CA GLU A 84 -9.73 -26.96 -1.09
C GLU A 84 -8.47 -27.21 -0.31
N LYS A 85 -8.58 -27.97 0.78
CA LYS A 85 -7.41 -28.38 1.56
C LYS A 85 -6.46 -29.20 0.70
N VAL A 86 -6.99 -30.10 -0.12
CA VAL A 86 -6.19 -30.92 -1.05
C VAL A 86 -5.55 -30.06 -2.14
N MET A 87 -6.32 -29.20 -2.80
CA MET A 87 -5.78 -28.30 -3.84
C MET A 87 -4.70 -27.36 -3.27
N LEU A 88 -4.94 -26.79 -2.09
CA LEU A 88 -3.98 -25.94 -1.39
C LEU A 88 -2.73 -26.73 -1.01
N GLY A 89 -2.87 -27.98 -0.53
CA GLY A 89 -1.75 -28.85 -0.22
C GLY A 89 -0.89 -29.17 -1.44
N ILE A 90 -1.51 -29.49 -2.58
CA ILE A 90 -0.80 -29.72 -3.85
C ILE A 90 -0.06 -28.45 -4.27
N ALA A 91 -0.74 -27.30 -4.28
CA ALA A 91 -0.14 -26.02 -4.66
C ALA A 91 1.01 -25.61 -3.72
N ALA A 92 0.88 -25.88 -2.42
CA ALA A 92 1.90 -25.59 -1.42
C ALA A 92 3.19 -26.39 -1.63
N VAL A 93 3.10 -27.65 -2.08
CA VAL A 93 4.28 -28.50 -2.33
C VAL A 93 4.86 -28.29 -3.73
N THR A 94 4.03 -27.89 -4.70
CA THR A 94 4.46 -27.75 -6.11
C THR A 94 4.66 -26.30 -6.53
N LEU A 95 3.61 -25.49 -6.54
CA LEU A 95 3.63 -24.12 -7.05
C LEU A 95 4.43 -23.16 -6.16
N VAL A 96 4.22 -23.21 -4.85
CA VAL A 96 4.83 -22.24 -3.93
C VAL A 96 6.36 -22.27 -3.97
N PRO A 97 7.05 -23.42 -3.87
CA PRO A 97 8.51 -23.46 -3.94
C PRO A 97 9.04 -22.95 -5.27
N ILE A 98 8.42 -23.36 -6.39
CA ILE A 98 8.81 -22.92 -7.73
C ILE A 98 8.66 -21.40 -7.85
N ARG A 99 7.53 -20.84 -7.44
CA ARG A 99 7.26 -19.40 -7.53
C ARG A 99 8.13 -18.57 -6.60
N LEU A 100 8.46 -19.08 -5.40
CA LEU A 100 9.42 -18.42 -4.50
C LEU A 100 10.81 -18.38 -5.12
N VAL A 101 11.29 -19.48 -5.69
CA VAL A 101 12.60 -19.52 -6.36
C VAL A 101 12.63 -18.58 -7.57
N LEU A 102 11.61 -18.64 -8.45
CA LEU A 102 11.52 -17.76 -9.61
C LEU A 102 11.40 -16.28 -9.22
N GLY A 103 10.56 -15.96 -8.24
CA GLY A 103 10.40 -14.60 -7.73
C GLY A 103 11.70 -14.06 -7.13
N MET A 104 12.39 -14.86 -6.32
CA MET A 104 13.70 -14.46 -5.77
C MET A 104 14.77 -14.30 -6.86
N LEU A 105 14.78 -15.17 -7.87
CA LEU A 105 15.69 -15.06 -9.01
C LEU A 105 15.46 -13.74 -9.78
N ILE A 106 14.21 -13.42 -10.10
CA ILE A 106 13.84 -12.15 -10.77
C ILE A 106 14.28 -10.96 -9.92
N LEU A 107 14.04 -11.00 -8.61
CA LEU A 107 14.44 -9.93 -7.69
C LEU A 107 15.97 -9.73 -7.65
N VAL A 108 16.73 -10.82 -7.59
CA VAL A 108 18.20 -10.79 -7.58
C VAL A 108 18.73 -10.29 -8.93
N ILE A 109 18.21 -10.78 -10.05
CA ILE A 109 18.60 -10.31 -11.39
C ILE A 109 18.38 -8.81 -11.49
N TYR A 110 17.20 -8.31 -11.11
CA TYR A 110 16.91 -6.89 -11.19
C TYR A 110 17.79 -6.06 -10.25
N TYR A 111 18.03 -6.55 -9.03
CA TYR A 111 18.98 -5.92 -8.11
C TYR A 111 20.39 -5.81 -8.72
N LEU A 112 20.89 -6.87 -9.36
CA LEU A 112 22.21 -6.85 -10.00
C LEU A 112 22.27 -5.84 -11.15
N ILE A 113 21.20 -5.74 -11.96
CA ILE A 113 21.09 -4.72 -13.02
C ILE A 113 21.13 -3.31 -12.41
N CYS A 114 20.33 -3.05 -11.38
CA CYS A 114 20.37 -1.79 -10.65
C CYS A 114 21.78 -1.50 -10.13
N ARG A 115 22.41 -2.48 -9.48
CA ARG A 115 23.76 -2.36 -8.89
C ARG A 115 24.81 -1.99 -9.93
N ILE A 116 24.79 -2.63 -11.10
CA ILE A 116 25.68 -2.34 -12.23
C ILE A 116 25.41 -0.93 -12.76
N CYS A 117 24.15 -0.55 -12.97
CA CYS A 117 23.78 0.76 -13.51
C CYS A 117 24.09 1.91 -12.54
N THR A 118 24.01 1.68 -11.23
CA THR A 118 24.38 2.67 -10.20
C THR A 118 25.87 2.65 -9.86
N MET A 119 26.64 1.72 -10.41
CA MET A 119 28.06 1.60 -10.11
C MET A 119 28.79 2.86 -10.60
N PHE A 120 29.54 3.50 -9.70
CA PHE A 120 30.24 4.77 -9.95
C PHE A 120 29.32 5.97 -10.26
N SER A 121 28.02 5.87 -9.98
CA SER A 121 27.11 7.01 -10.01
C SER A 121 26.91 7.55 -8.59
N ALA A 122 27.11 8.85 -8.40
CA ALA A 122 26.68 9.52 -7.18
C ALA A 122 25.14 9.56 -7.15
N PRO A 123 24.48 9.16 -6.05
CA PRO A 123 23.05 9.37 -5.91
C PRO A 123 22.74 10.87 -5.90
N HIS A 124 21.57 11.23 -6.40
CA HIS A 124 21.00 12.54 -6.14
C HIS A 124 20.58 12.56 -4.66
N GLU A 125 21.14 13.48 -3.89
CA GLU A 125 20.76 13.69 -2.49
C GLU A 125 19.94 14.96 -2.37
N GLU A 126 18.69 14.80 -1.95
CA GLU A 126 17.77 15.90 -1.68
C GLU A 126 17.11 15.64 -0.33
N ASP A 127 17.17 16.63 0.57
CA ASP A 127 16.67 16.51 1.95
C ASP A 127 17.18 15.22 2.66
N GLY A 128 18.45 14.84 2.45
CA GLY A 128 19.02 13.63 3.06
C GLY A 128 18.38 12.31 2.59
N GLN A 129 17.69 12.32 1.45
CA GLN A 129 17.21 11.14 0.75
C GLN A 129 18.02 10.93 -0.53
N GLU A 130 18.63 9.76 -0.65
CA GLU A 130 19.31 9.33 -1.86
C GLU A 130 18.33 8.73 -2.86
N ASP A 131 18.34 9.23 -4.09
CA ASP A 131 17.71 8.57 -5.22
C ASP A 131 18.61 8.49 -6.45
N TYR A 132 18.26 7.56 -7.33
CA TYR A 132 18.89 7.37 -8.63
C TYR A 132 17.87 7.61 -9.75
N ALA A 133 16.77 8.32 -9.45
CA ALA A 133 15.71 8.58 -10.41
C ALA A 133 16.14 9.57 -11.49
N HIS A 134 16.97 10.53 -11.09
CA HIS A 134 17.48 11.61 -11.94
C HIS A 134 18.74 11.21 -12.72
N MET A 135 19.16 9.94 -12.64
CA MET A 135 20.22 9.45 -13.51
C MET A 135 19.78 9.62 -14.96
N GLY A 136 20.56 10.31 -15.77
CA GLY A 136 20.30 10.47 -17.20
C GLY A 136 20.89 9.35 -18.05
N GLY A 137 20.54 9.36 -19.35
CA GLY A 137 21.18 8.54 -20.38
C GLY A 137 20.82 7.06 -20.35
N TRP A 138 21.70 6.23 -20.95
CA TRP A 138 21.42 4.82 -21.21
C TRP A 138 21.21 3.97 -19.95
N ARG A 139 21.89 4.32 -18.84
CA ARG A 139 21.79 3.59 -17.56
C ARG A 139 20.37 3.63 -17.01
N ARG A 140 19.73 4.80 -17.07
CA ARG A 140 18.33 4.99 -16.67
C ARG A 140 17.39 4.20 -17.55
N GLU A 141 17.60 4.25 -18.86
CA GLU A 141 16.78 3.50 -19.81
C GLU A 141 16.84 1.99 -19.55
N VAL A 142 18.03 1.46 -19.25
CA VAL A 142 18.20 0.04 -18.87
C VAL A 142 17.46 -0.28 -17.58
N VAL A 143 17.62 0.53 -16.52
CA VAL A 143 16.92 0.34 -15.24
C VAL A 143 15.40 0.32 -15.45
N VAL A 144 14.86 1.27 -16.22
CA VAL A 144 13.42 1.36 -16.50
C VAL A 144 12.94 0.16 -17.32
N ARG A 145 13.56 -0.15 -18.46
CA ARG A 145 13.14 -1.27 -19.32
C ARG A 145 13.22 -2.62 -18.61
N CYS A 146 14.34 -2.89 -17.94
CA CYS A 146 14.53 -4.12 -17.18
C CYS A 146 13.58 -4.17 -15.98
N GLY A 147 13.34 -3.04 -15.30
CA GLY A 147 12.40 -2.96 -14.19
C GLY A 147 10.96 -3.24 -14.60
N ARG A 148 10.52 -2.71 -15.74
CA ARG A 148 9.20 -3.01 -16.33
C ARG A 148 9.07 -4.50 -16.66
N PHE A 149 10.06 -5.05 -17.34
CA PHE A 149 10.08 -6.47 -17.71
C PHE A 149 10.09 -7.38 -16.47
N CYS A 150 10.97 -7.13 -15.51
CA CYS A 150 11.08 -7.92 -14.28
C CYS A 150 9.79 -7.86 -13.46
N SER A 151 9.14 -6.69 -13.39
CA SER A 151 7.84 -6.54 -12.70
C SER A 151 6.75 -7.32 -13.41
N ARG A 152 6.71 -7.30 -14.74
CA ARG A 152 5.77 -8.11 -15.53
C ARG A 152 6.01 -9.61 -15.37
N ALA A 153 7.27 -10.04 -15.35
CA ALA A 153 7.67 -11.43 -15.11
C ALA A 153 7.32 -11.89 -13.68
N MET A 154 7.46 -11.01 -12.69
CA MET A 154 7.03 -11.28 -11.31
C MET A 154 5.51 -11.46 -11.23
N LEU A 155 4.73 -10.58 -11.87
CA LEU A 155 3.28 -10.74 -11.99
C LEU A 155 2.89 -12.07 -12.62
N PHE A 156 3.55 -12.44 -13.73
CA PHE A 156 3.35 -13.73 -14.38
C PHE A 156 3.65 -14.91 -13.43
N THR A 157 4.75 -14.82 -12.67
CA THR A 157 5.12 -15.82 -11.65
C THR A 157 4.04 -15.94 -10.57
N PHE A 158 3.39 -14.84 -10.19
CA PHE A 158 2.28 -14.82 -9.23
C PHE A 158 0.94 -15.22 -9.83
N GLY A 159 0.89 -15.70 -11.08
CA GLY A 159 -0.33 -16.15 -11.73
C GLY A 159 -1.15 -15.06 -12.43
N PHE A 160 -0.66 -13.81 -12.49
CA PHE A 160 -1.27 -12.72 -13.26
C PHE A 160 -0.83 -12.79 -14.72
N TYR A 161 -1.35 -13.79 -15.43
CA TYR A 161 -1.02 -14.05 -16.82
C TYR A 161 -1.60 -12.99 -17.76
N TRP A 162 -2.83 -12.56 -17.48
CA TRP A 162 -3.58 -11.63 -18.31
C TRP A 162 -3.94 -10.38 -17.52
N ILE A 163 -3.68 -9.21 -18.12
CA ILE A 163 -3.97 -7.90 -17.58
C ILE A 163 -4.89 -7.23 -18.59
N LYS A 164 -6.14 -6.99 -18.20
CA LYS A 164 -7.12 -6.35 -19.07
C LYS A 164 -7.11 -4.87 -18.81
N GLU A 165 -6.62 -4.10 -19.78
CA GLU A 165 -6.57 -2.63 -19.68
C GLU A 165 -7.69 -2.02 -20.53
N THR A 166 -8.43 -1.10 -19.93
CA THR A 166 -9.48 -0.31 -20.58
C THR A 166 -9.12 1.15 -20.46
N HIS A 167 -9.02 1.86 -21.58
CA HIS A 167 -8.82 3.30 -21.61
C HIS A 167 -10.15 3.99 -21.88
N ARG A 168 -10.63 4.78 -20.94
CA ARG A 168 -11.81 5.62 -21.14
C ARG A 168 -11.38 6.86 -21.90
N SER A 169 -12.03 7.15 -23.03
CA SER A 169 -11.97 8.46 -23.66
C SER A 169 -13.11 9.32 -23.15
N ILE A 170 -12.91 10.62 -23.05
CA ILE A 170 -14.03 11.56 -22.95
C ILE A 170 -14.85 11.38 -24.23
N GLY A 171 -16.13 11.03 -24.09
CA GLY A 171 -17.02 10.93 -25.23
C GLY A 171 -17.20 12.31 -25.84
N ASN A 172 -16.64 12.55 -27.03
CA ASN A 172 -17.06 13.67 -27.86
C ASN A 172 -18.46 13.31 -28.39
N GLU A 173 -19.51 13.82 -27.75
CA GLU A 173 -20.82 13.94 -28.39
C GLU A 173 -20.85 15.06 -29.45
N ASP A 174 -19.80 15.89 -29.56
CA ASP A 174 -19.69 16.89 -30.62
C ASP A 174 -18.49 16.65 -31.53
N GLY A 175 -18.79 16.47 -32.82
CA GLY A 175 -17.88 16.12 -33.90
C GLY A 175 -16.87 17.20 -34.29
N CYS A 176 -15.90 17.49 -33.41
CA CYS A 176 -14.69 18.22 -33.76
C CYS A 176 -13.46 17.34 -33.44
N ARG A 177 -13.16 16.40 -34.34
CA ARG A 177 -11.81 15.84 -34.46
C ARG A 177 -10.97 16.84 -35.25
N ASP A 178 -10.41 17.82 -34.56
CA ASP A 178 -9.25 18.59 -35.03
C ASP A 178 -8.68 19.38 -33.86
N GLN A 179 -7.90 18.68 -33.05
CA GLN A 179 -6.66 19.16 -32.43
C GLN A 179 -6.06 17.95 -31.71
N ALA A 180 -4.96 17.44 -32.23
CA ALA A 180 -3.95 16.80 -31.40
C ALA A 180 -3.38 17.91 -30.50
N ASP A 181 -4.19 18.36 -29.55
CA ASP A 181 -3.81 19.34 -28.55
C ASP A 181 -2.69 18.69 -27.73
N GLU A 182 -1.63 19.44 -27.47
CA GLU A 182 -0.49 18.99 -26.67
C GLU A 182 -0.95 18.80 -25.22
N SER A 183 -1.71 17.73 -24.96
CA SER A 183 -2.26 17.42 -23.65
C SER A 183 -1.12 17.39 -22.65
N GLU A 184 -1.11 18.38 -21.75
CA GLU A 184 -0.06 18.56 -20.75
C GLU A 184 0.16 17.25 -19.98
N ARG A 185 1.43 16.89 -19.75
CA ARG A 185 1.77 15.66 -19.03
C ARG A 185 1.18 15.73 -17.62
N PRO A 186 0.40 14.74 -17.15
CA PRO A 186 -0.08 14.75 -15.77
C PRO A 186 1.10 14.71 -14.80
N GLY A 187 1.04 15.49 -13.72
CA GLY A 187 2.10 15.51 -12.71
C GLY A 187 2.13 14.25 -11.85
N ALA A 188 0.99 13.58 -11.70
CA ALA A 188 0.88 12.36 -10.91
C ALA A 188 -0.13 11.36 -11.48
N VAL A 189 0.14 10.08 -11.27
CA VAL A 189 -0.84 9.01 -11.39
C VAL A 189 -1.49 8.79 -10.03
N VAL A 190 -2.82 8.77 -9.98
CA VAL A 190 -3.60 8.56 -8.76
C VAL A 190 -4.35 7.24 -8.89
N SER A 191 -4.08 6.28 -8.01
CA SER A 191 -4.68 4.95 -8.07
C SER A 191 -5.38 4.59 -6.77
N ASN A 192 -6.47 3.82 -6.85
CA ASN A 192 -6.98 3.11 -5.67
C ASN A 192 -5.94 2.07 -5.21
N HIS A 193 -5.98 1.69 -3.93
CA HIS A 193 -5.03 0.77 -3.34
C HIS A 193 -5.73 -0.45 -2.77
N ILE A 194 -5.45 -1.60 -3.38
CA ILE A 194 -6.07 -2.88 -3.01
C ILE A 194 -5.01 -3.83 -2.47
N SER A 195 -3.81 -3.86 -3.06
CA SER A 195 -2.79 -4.85 -2.74
C SER A 195 -1.38 -4.32 -2.97
N TYR A 196 -0.37 -5.00 -2.40
CA TYR A 196 1.02 -4.71 -2.79
C TYR A 196 1.30 -5.10 -4.26
N VAL A 197 0.44 -5.92 -4.87
CA VAL A 197 0.50 -6.29 -6.30
C VAL A 197 0.29 -5.07 -7.19
N ASP A 198 -0.44 -4.05 -6.73
CA ASP A 198 -0.66 -2.78 -7.44
C ASP A 198 0.67 -2.12 -7.85
N ILE A 199 1.68 -2.23 -6.98
CA ILE A 199 3.01 -1.69 -7.22
C ILE A 199 3.69 -2.42 -8.38
N LEU A 200 3.59 -3.76 -8.43
CA LEU A 200 4.17 -4.54 -9.53
C LEU A 200 3.48 -4.21 -10.85
N TYR A 201 2.15 -4.02 -10.83
CA TYR A 201 1.41 -3.57 -12.00
C TYR A 201 1.93 -2.22 -12.51
N HIS A 202 1.91 -1.19 -11.65
CA HIS A 202 2.35 0.15 -12.02
C HIS A 202 3.84 0.19 -12.41
N MET A 203 4.71 -0.58 -11.75
CA MET A 203 6.11 -0.74 -12.16
C MET A 203 6.24 -1.37 -13.56
N SER A 204 5.38 -2.33 -13.91
CA SER A 204 5.39 -2.94 -15.24
C SER A 204 4.83 -2.04 -16.34
N SER A 205 3.84 -1.19 -16.00
CA SER A 205 3.08 -0.40 -16.96
C SER A 205 3.65 1.00 -17.20
N SER A 206 4.06 1.72 -16.16
CA SER A 206 4.56 3.11 -16.25
C SER A 206 5.89 3.36 -15.53
N PHE A 207 6.33 2.43 -14.67
CA PHE A 207 7.56 2.55 -13.87
C PHE A 207 7.66 3.89 -13.09
N PRO A 208 6.65 4.23 -12.27
CA PRO A 208 6.61 5.51 -11.57
C PRO A 208 7.47 5.49 -10.29
N SER A 209 7.67 6.68 -9.72
CA SER A 209 8.18 6.85 -8.35
C SER A 209 7.05 6.71 -7.33
N PHE A 210 7.36 6.19 -6.13
CA PHE A 210 6.35 5.88 -5.09
C PHE A 210 6.68 6.58 -3.77
N VAL A 211 5.68 6.74 -2.91
CA VAL A 211 5.88 7.10 -1.51
C VAL A 211 6.00 5.84 -0.65
N ALA A 212 7.09 5.68 0.10
CA ALA A 212 7.42 4.45 0.82
C ALA A 212 7.83 4.70 2.28
N LYS A 213 7.71 3.70 3.16
CA LYS A 213 8.24 3.81 4.53
C LYS A 213 9.78 3.90 4.51
N ARG A 214 10.39 4.69 5.40
CA ARG A 214 11.85 4.79 5.51
C ARG A 214 12.56 3.44 5.76
N SER A 215 11.90 2.49 6.42
CA SER A 215 12.44 1.14 6.62
C SER A 215 12.66 0.36 5.31
N VAL A 216 11.93 0.71 4.25
CA VAL A 216 12.07 0.08 2.92
C VAL A 216 13.46 0.32 2.33
N ALA A 217 14.01 1.52 2.49
CA ALA A 217 15.34 1.86 1.99
C ALA A 217 16.46 0.98 2.58
N LYS A 218 16.21 0.37 3.75
CA LYS A 218 17.15 -0.47 4.48
C LYS A 218 17.01 -1.96 4.16
N LEU A 219 16.00 -2.36 3.39
CA LEU A 219 15.77 -3.76 3.07
C LEU A 219 16.84 -4.28 2.10
N PRO A 220 17.38 -5.49 2.31
CA PRO A 220 18.34 -6.09 1.39
C PRO A 220 17.70 -6.28 0.02
N LEU A 221 18.46 -6.01 -1.05
CA LEU A 221 18.05 -5.98 -2.46
C LEU A 221 17.05 -4.87 -2.80
N VAL A 222 15.93 -4.84 -2.07
CA VAL A 222 14.80 -3.92 -2.28
C VAL A 222 15.18 -2.46 -2.08
N GLY A 223 16.06 -2.14 -1.12
CA GLY A 223 16.45 -0.76 -0.83
C GLY A 223 17.15 -0.07 -2.00
N LEU A 224 18.01 -0.77 -2.73
CA LEU A 224 18.65 -0.20 -3.93
C LEU A 224 17.64 -0.03 -5.06
N ILE A 225 16.76 -1.02 -5.25
CA ILE A 225 15.68 -0.95 -6.24
C ILE A 225 14.77 0.25 -5.97
N SER A 226 14.42 0.50 -4.70
CA SER A 226 13.57 1.63 -4.32
C SER A 226 14.24 2.98 -4.54
N LYS A 227 15.56 3.08 -4.36
CA LYS A 227 16.34 4.27 -4.74
C LYS A 227 16.36 4.48 -6.27
N CYS A 228 16.51 3.40 -7.05
CA CYS A 228 16.46 3.45 -8.51
C CYS A 228 15.08 3.87 -9.05
N LEU A 229 14.01 3.49 -8.36
CA LEU A 229 12.65 3.95 -8.65
C LEU A 229 12.43 5.43 -8.35
N GLY A 230 13.26 6.07 -7.51
CA GLY A 230 13.01 7.43 -7.03
C GLY A 230 12.00 7.50 -5.90
N CYS A 231 11.92 6.48 -5.05
CA CYS A 231 10.93 6.48 -3.97
C CYS A 231 11.19 7.59 -2.94
N VAL A 232 10.15 8.35 -2.61
CA VAL A 232 10.16 9.31 -1.50
C VAL A 232 9.86 8.57 -0.20
N TYR A 233 10.77 8.65 0.77
CA TYR A 233 10.66 7.94 2.03
C TYR A 233 9.98 8.76 3.12
N VAL A 234 9.06 8.13 3.84
CA VAL A 234 8.27 8.75 4.91
C VAL A 234 8.51 8.07 6.25
N GLN A 235 8.58 8.88 7.30
CA GLN A 235 8.63 8.44 8.69
C GLN A 235 7.35 8.92 9.37
N ARG A 236 6.47 7.99 9.77
CA ARG A 236 5.15 8.34 10.34
C ARG A 236 5.22 8.79 11.82
N GLU A 237 6.40 8.77 12.43
CA GLU A 237 6.60 8.85 13.89
C GLU A 237 7.45 10.04 14.37
N SER A 238 7.99 10.91 13.50
CA SER A 238 8.78 12.07 13.95
C SER A 238 8.21 13.39 13.44
N LYS A 239 7.64 14.18 14.35
CA LYS A 239 7.41 15.62 14.19
C LYS A 239 8.75 16.35 14.33
N SER A 240 9.67 16.18 13.39
CA SER A 240 10.87 17.04 13.33
C SER A 240 10.49 18.31 12.57
N SER A 241 10.64 19.47 13.21
CA SER A 241 10.26 20.80 12.72
C SER A 241 11.08 21.31 11.53
N ASP A 242 12.25 20.72 11.28
CA ASP A 242 13.25 21.28 10.34
C ASP A 242 13.26 20.62 8.96
N PHE A 243 12.36 19.67 8.72
CA PHE A 243 12.27 18.96 7.45
C PHE A 243 11.11 19.51 6.64
N LYS A 244 11.31 19.77 5.35
CA LYS A 244 10.19 19.99 4.42
C LYS A 244 9.25 18.81 4.58
N GLY A 245 8.05 19.03 5.12
CA GLY A 245 7.12 17.94 5.41
C GLY A 245 6.93 17.06 4.17
N VAL A 246 6.65 15.77 4.34
CA VAL A 246 6.49 14.79 3.23
C VAL A 246 5.63 15.33 2.08
N SER A 247 4.59 16.10 2.39
CA SER A 247 3.73 16.73 1.40
C SER A 247 4.47 17.74 0.50
N GLY A 248 5.43 18.49 1.02
CA GLY A 248 6.23 19.44 0.25
C GLY A 248 7.14 18.75 -0.76
N VAL A 249 7.89 17.72 -0.34
CA VAL A 249 8.74 16.92 -1.24
C VAL A 249 7.91 16.25 -2.33
N VAL A 250 6.77 15.67 -1.95
CA VAL A 250 5.84 15.08 -2.92
C VAL A 250 5.31 16.13 -3.90
N THR A 251 4.97 17.33 -3.43
CA THR A 251 4.47 18.42 -4.27
C THR A 251 5.50 18.83 -5.31
N GLU A 252 6.76 19.01 -4.92
CA GLU A 252 7.86 19.33 -5.85
C GLU A 252 8.07 18.26 -6.89
N ARG A 253 8.13 16.97 -6.48
CA ARG A 253 8.31 15.87 -7.45
C ARG A 253 7.16 15.78 -8.45
N ILE A 254 5.94 16.12 -8.03
CA ILE A 254 4.78 16.18 -8.93
C ILE A 254 4.90 17.35 -9.91
N GLN A 255 5.35 18.52 -9.45
CA GLN A 255 5.57 19.70 -10.31
C GLN A 255 6.72 19.45 -11.30
N GLU A 256 7.84 18.91 -10.83
CA GLU A 256 8.98 18.55 -11.66
C GLU A 256 8.60 17.51 -12.72
N ALA A 257 7.81 16.50 -12.37
CA ALA A 257 7.33 15.50 -13.32
C ALA A 257 6.38 16.11 -14.37
N HIS A 258 5.58 17.11 -14.00
CA HIS A 258 4.71 17.83 -14.92
C HIS A 258 5.52 18.68 -15.92
N GLU A 259 6.52 19.41 -15.44
CA GLU A 259 7.35 20.31 -16.25
C GLU A 259 8.40 19.58 -17.10
N ASN A 260 8.99 18.50 -16.58
CA ASN A 260 10.09 17.79 -17.22
C ASN A 260 9.73 16.33 -17.53
N LYS A 261 9.58 16.02 -18.83
CA LYS A 261 9.28 14.68 -19.34
C LYS A 261 10.32 13.61 -18.97
N LEU A 262 11.55 14.01 -18.65
CA LEU A 262 12.63 13.10 -18.23
C LEU A 262 12.49 12.65 -16.77
N CYS A 263 11.80 13.42 -15.94
CA CYS A 263 11.58 13.08 -14.54
C CYS A 263 10.47 12.02 -14.43
N PRO A 264 10.61 11.03 -13.53
CA PRO A 264 9.60 10.00 -13.36
C PRO A 264 8.29 10.59 -12.84
N MET A 265 7.16 10.12 -13.37
CA MET A 265 5.87 10.46 -12.79
C MET A 265 5.75 9.85 -11.39
N MET A 266 5.10 10.58 -10.49
CA MET A 266 4.77 10.09 -9.16
C MET A 266 3.48 9.26 -9.21
N LEU A 267 3.46 8.09 -8.58
CA LEU A 267 2.23 7.34 -8.30
C LEU A 267 1.85 7.51 -6.84
N LEU A 268 0.61 7.92 -6.60
CA LEU A 268 0.04 8.06 -5.27
C LEU A 268 -1.21 7.20 -5.08
N PHE A 269 -1.30 6.63 -3.88
CA PHE A 269 -2.47 5.95 -3.36
C PHE A 269 -3.13 6.85 -2.30
N PRO A 270 -4.02 7.77 -2.69
CA PRO A 270 -4.49 8.84 -1.81
C PRO A 270 -5.32 8.32 -0.63
N GLU A 271 -5.84 7.09 -0.68
CA GLU A 271 -6.48 6.39 0.45
C GLU A 271 -5.51 6.20 1.64
N GLY A 272 -4.20 6.09 1.35
CA GLY A 272 -3.15 5.92 2.35
C GLY A 272 -3.13 4.56 3.06
N THR A 273 -4.00 3.62 2.65
CA THR A 273 -4.05 2.22 3.04
C THR A 273 -4.80 1.40 1.98
N THR A 274 -4.80 0.07 2.13
CA THR A 274 -5.48 -0.86 1.22
C THR A 274 -6.92 -1.16 1.65
N THR A 275 -7.81 -1.37 0.69
CA THR A 275 -9.20 -1.84 0.88
C THR A 275 -9.43 -3.22 0.29
N ASN A 276 -10.66 -3.74 0.40
CA ASN A 276 -11.10 -4.96 -0.27
C ASN A 276 -11.35 -4.81 -1.78
N GLY A 277 -11.27 -3.58 -2.32
CA GLY A 277 -11.47 -3.28 -3.74
C GLY A 277 -12.89 -2.91 -4.16
N ASP A 278 -13.88 -2.99 -3.27
CA ASP A 278 -15.26 -2.58 -3.53
C ASP A 278 -15.55 -1.13 -3.09
N TYR A 279 -14.67 -0.59 -2.25
CA TYR A 279 -14.82 0.73 -1.63
C TYR A 279 -13.62 1.65 -1.91
N LEU A 280 -13.88 2.95 -1.97
CA LEU A 280 -12.86 4.00 -1.93
C LEU A 280 -12.93 4.77 -0.62
N LEU A 281 -11.81 4.84 0.09
CA LEU A 281 -11.66 5.65 1.31
C LEU A 281 -11.52 7.14 0.99
N PRO A 282 -11.59 8.04 1.98
CA PRO A 282 -11.34 9.47 1.76
C PRO A 282 -9.92 9.71 1.25
N PHE A 283 -9.80 10.51 0.18
CA PHE A 283 -8.51 10.82 -0.42
C PHE A 283 -7.78 11.89 0.38
N LYS A 284 -6.50 11.64 0.66
CA LYS A 284 -5.59 12.64 1.22
C LYS A 284 -5.19 13.65 0.15
N SER A 285 -5.05 14.92 0.54
CA SER A 285 -4.73 16.03 -0.37
C SER A 285 -3.30 15.99 -0.94
N GLY A 286 -2.41 15.12 -0.46
CA GLY A 286 -0.99 15.14 -0.80
C GLY A 286 -0.68 15.09 -2.31
N ALA A 287 -1.46 14.35 -3.10
CA ALA A 287 -1.31 14.29 -4.56
C ALA A 287 -1.84 15.55 -5.29
N PHE A 288 -2.64 16.35 -4.61
CA PHE A 288 -3.45 17.43 -5.18
C PHE A 288 -2.92 18.83 -4.82
N LEU A 289 -1.95 18.91 -3.91
CA LEU A 289 -1.30 20.17 -3.49
C LEU A 289 -0.52 20.85 -4.61
N ALA A 290 -0.06 20.10 -5.61
CA ALA A 290 0.72 20.61 -6.74
C ALA A 290 -0.10 21.42 -7.74
N LYS A 291 -1.44 21.36 -7.69
CA LYS A 291 -2.37 22.12 -8.56
C LYS A 291 -2.25 21.79 -10.06
N VAL A 292 -1.54 20.71 -10.40
CA VAL A 292 -1.37 20.22 -11.76
C VAL A 292 -2.35 19.07 -12.08
N PRO A 293 -2.53 18.71 -13.36
CA PRO A 293 -3.40 17.60 -13.74
C PRO A 293 -2.92 16.26 -13.19
N VAL A 294 -3.87 15.37 -12.89
CA VAL A 294 -3.59 13.99 -12.45
C VAL A 294 -4.18 12.97 -13.41
N LEU A 295 -3.57 11.78 -13.48
CA LEU A 295 -4.09 10.64 -14.25
C LEU A 295 -4.71 9.61 -13.30
N PRO A 296 -6.05 9.53 -13.20
CA PRO A 296 -6.69 8.55 -12.35
C PRO A 296 -6.66 7.15 -12.97
N VAL A 297 -6.34 6.13 -12.17
CA VAL A 297 -6.30 4.73 -12.58
C VAL A 297 -7.04 3.89 -11.55
N ILE A 298 -7.92 3.01 -12.03
CA ILE A 298 -8.70 2.11 -11.17
C ILE A 298 -8.23 0.69 -11.42
N LEU A 299 -7.79 0.03 -10.36
CA LEU A 299 -7.46 -1.40 -10.34
C LEU A 299 -8.64 -2.18 -9.77
N ARG A 300 -8.93 -3.33 -10.36
CA ARG A 300 -9.86 -4.34 -9.84
C ARG A 300 -9.19 -5.70 -9.92
N TYR A 301 -9.51 -6.56 -8.95
CA TYR A 301 -9.01 -7.93 -8.89
C TYR A 301 -10.17 -8.90 -8.89
N PRO A 302 -10.70 -9.29 -10.06
CA PRO A 302 -11.69 -10.37 -10.12
C PRO A 302 -11.10 -11.66 -9.56
N TYR A 303 -11.85 -12.36 -8.72
CA TYR A 303 -11.45 -13.64 -8.15
C TYR A 303 -12.62 -14.60 -8.04
N CYS A 304 -12.34 -15.89 -8.11
CA CYS A 304 -13.31 -16.94 -7.83
C CYS A 304 -13.14 -17.54 -6.42
N ARG A 305 -11.91 -17.53 -5.88
CA ARG A 305 -11.54 -18.31 -4.68
C ARG A 305 -10.89 -17.46 -3.62
N PHE A 306 -9.73 -16.89 -3.93
CA PHE A 306 -8.95 -16.04 -3.03
C PHE A 306 -8.96 -14.62 -3.56
N SER A 307 -9.27 -13.65 -2.70
CA SER A 307 -9.16 -12.24 -3.06
C SER A 307 -7.69 -11.78 -3.00
N PRO A 308 -7.12 -11.21 -4.08
CA PRO A 308 -5.79 -10.60 -4.02
C PRO A 308 -5.71 -9.35 -3.14
N ALA A 309 -6.84 -8.82 -2.67
CA ALA A 309 -6.88 -7.65 -1.78
C ALA A 309 -6.19 -7.92 -0.45
N TRP A 310 -5.43 -6.93 0.03
CA TRP A 310 -4.74 -7.00 1.32
C TRP A 310 -5.46 -6.10 2.34
N ASP A 311 -6.71 -6.44 2.64
CA ASP A 311 -7.57 -5.73 3.58
C ASP A 311 -7.25 -6.06 5.05
N SER A 312 -7.60 -7.27 5.51
CA SER A 312 -7.62 -7.70 6.90
C SER A 312 -6.65 -8.85 7.18
N ILE A 313 -6.31 -9.64 6.17
CA ILE A 313 -5.44 -10.82 6.30
C ILE A 313 -3.97 -10.46 6.55
N SER A 314 -3.25 -11.30 7.33
CA SER A 314 -1.81 -11.11 7.56
C SER A 314 -1.01 -11.29 6.28
N GLY A 315 0.07 -10.54 6.14
CA GLY A 315 0.94 -10.51 4.97
C GLY A 315 1.53 -11.88 4.63
N VAL A 316 2.06 -12.61 5.62
CA VAL A 316 2.62 -13.96 5.38
C VAL A 316 1.57 -14.92 4.83
N ARG A 317 0.36 -14.92 5.40
CA ARG A 317 -0.73 -15.78 4.94
C ARG A 317 -1.24 -15.36 3.58
N HIS A 318 -1.40 -14.06 3.36
CA HIS A 318 -1.82 -13.50 2.07
C HIS A 318 -0.87 -13.91 0.95
N VAL A 319 0.44 -13.75 1.15
CA VAL A 319 1.48 -14.19 0.20
C VAL A 319 1.35 -15.69 -0.08
N PHE A 320 1.26 -16.52 0.96
CA PHE A 320 1.15 -17.96 0.79
C PHE A 320 -0.09 -18.34 -0.05
N LEU A 321 -1.26 -17.81 0.29
CA LEU A 321 -2.50 -18.09 -0.43
C LEU A 321 -2.48 -17.55 -1.86
N LEU A 322 -1.91 -16.38 -2.09
CA LEU A 322 -1.72 -15.79 -3.43
C LEU A 322 -0.83 -16.69 -4.29
N LEU A 323 0.29 -17.17 -3.73
CA LEU A 323 1.23 -18.05 -4.44
C LEU A 323 0.64 -19.43 -4.72
N CYS A 324 -0.38 -19.86 -3.96
CA CYS A 324 -1.12 -21.09 -4.23
C CYS A 324 -2.14 -20.95 -5.38
N GLN A 325 -2.52 -19.73 -5.78
CA GLN A 325 -3.52 -19.54 -6.85
C GLN A 325 -2.94 -19.89 -8.22
N PHE A 326 -3.61 -20.74 -8.98
CA PHE A 326 -3.19 -21.07 -10.35
C PHE A 326 -3.25 -19.85 -11.27
N VAL A 327 -4.37 -19.13 -11.25
CA VAL A 327 -4.62 -17.95 -12.07
C VAL A 327 -5.12 -16.83 -11.18
N ASN A 328 -4.58 -15.64 -11.37
CA ASN A 328 -5.09 -14.39 -10.80
C ASN A 328 -5.40 -13.42 -11.94
N HIS A 329 -6.39 -12.55 -11.74
CA HIS A 329 -6.82 -11.57 -12.73
C HIS A 329 -6.64 -10.16 -12.19
N ILE A 330 -6.28 -9.25 -13.09
CA ILE A 330 -6.28 -7.82 -12.84
C ILE A 330 -6.98 -7.12 -14.01
N GLU A 331 -7.91 -6.25 -13.66
CA GLU A 331 -8.53 -5.32 -14.60
C GLU A 331 -8.09 -3.91 -14.23
N VAL A 332 -7.76 -3.13 -15.25
CA VAL A 332 -7.24 -1.78 -15.11
C VAL A 332 -8.07 -0.85 -15.96
N ILE A 333 -8.56 0.22 -15.35
CA ILE A 333 -9.34 1.26 -16.03
C ILE A 333 -8.54 2.54 -15.92
N TRP A 334 -7.99 2.99 -17.05
CA TRP A 334 -7.34 4.28 -17.19
C TRP A 334 -8.42 5.32 -17.50
N LEU A 335 -8.55 6.32 -16.64
CA LEU A 335 -9.44 7.45 -16.87
C LEU A 335 -8.73 8.53 -17.69
N PRO A 336 -9.46 9.45 -18.34
CA PRO A 336 -8.86 10.65 -18.92
C PRO A 336 -8.09 11.45 -17.87
N VAL A 337 -7.09 12.21 -18.32
CA VAL A 337 -6.37 13.15 -17.46
C VAL A 337 -7.39 14.13 -16.85
N TYR A 338 -7.35 14.26 -15.53
CA TYR A 338 -8.21 15.17 -14.79
C TYR A 338 -7.50 16.51 -14.62
N TYR A 339 -8.09 17.57 -15.18
CA TYR A 339 -7.58 18.93 -15.07
C TYR A 339 -8.33 19.65 -13.94
N PRO A 340 -7.63 20.18 -12.92
CA PRO A 340 -8.28 20.88 -11.82
C PRO A 340 -8.83 22.23 -12.28
N SER A 341 -10.06 22.52 -11.87
CA SER A 341 -10.64 23.87 -11.95
C SER A 341 -9.92 24.86 -11.04
N GLU A 342 -10.11 26.17 -11.25
CA GLU A 342 -9.51 27.19 -10.38
C GLU A 342 -9.91 27.03 -8.90
N GLN A 343 -11.16 26.63 -8.63
CA GLN A 343 -11.63 26.32 -7.26
C GLN A 343 -10.88 25.14 -6.64
N GLU A 344 -10.60 24.10 -7.43
CA GLU A 344 -9.84 22.92 -6.97
C GLU A 344 -8.35 23.23 -6.78
N LYS A 345 -7.79 24.16 -7.55
CA LYS A 345 -6.42 24.67 -7.35
C LYS A 345 -6.31 25.49 -6.05
N GLU A 346 -7.40 26.10 -5.60
CA GLU A 346 -7.47 26.82 -4.32
C GLU A 346 -7.77 25.88 -3.13
N ASP A 347 -8.60 24.85 -3.33
CA ASP A 347 -8.94 23.83 -2.33
C ASP A 347 -8.49 22.41 -2.75
N PRO A 348 -7.30 21.97 -2.32
CA PRO A 348 -6.80 20.62 -2.58
C PRO A 348 -7.66 19.49 -2.01
N LYS A 349 -8.50 19.75 -0.99
CA LYS A 349 -9.43 18.75 -0.45
C LYS A 349 -10.63 18.59 -1.39
N LEU A 350 -11.13 19.70 -1.92
CA LEU A 350 -12.17 19.68 -2.96
C LEU A 350 -11.67 18.91 -4.18
N TYR A 351 -10.45 19.21 -4.65
CA TYR A 351 -9.82 18.50 -5.76
C TYR A 351 -9.75 16.99 -5.49
N ALA A 352 -9.22 16.59 -4.32
CA ALA A 352 -9.13 15.19 -3.92
C ALA A 352 -10.50 14.49 -3.90
N ASN A 353 -11.52 15.18 -3.40
CA ASN A 353 -12.88 14.62 -3.29
C ASN A 353 -13.57 14.48 -4.65
N ASN A 354 -13.36 15.43 -5.56
CA ASN A 354 -13.94 15.34 -6.91
C ASN A 354 -13.31 14.23 -7.73
N VAL A 355 -11.97 14.09 -7.69
CA VAL A 355 -11.29 12.94 -8.33
C VAL A 355 -11.73 11.62 -7.70
N ARG A 356 -11.91 11.57 -6.38
CA ARG A 356 -12.46 10.40 -5.69
C ARG A 356 -13.88 10.04 -6.19
N LYS A 357 -14.77 11.02 -6.32
CA LYS A 357 -16.15 10.82 -6.82
C LYS A 357 -16.16 10.36 -8.28
N LEU A 358 -15.29 10.91 -9.12
CA LEU A 358 -15.11 10.46 -10.49
C LEU A 358 -14.67 9.00 -10.52
N MET A 359 -13.62 8.64 -9.77
CA MET A 359 -13.14 7.26 -9.70
C MET A 359 -14.21 6.30 -9.15
N ALA A 360 -15.01 6.74 -8.18
CA ALA A 360 -16.11 5.94 -7.64
C ALA A 360 -17.18 5.66 -8.69
N THR A 361 -17.55 6.68 -9.47
CA THR A 361 -18.57 6.59 -10.52
C THR A 361 -18.09 5.69 -11.66
N GLU A 362 -16.90 5.96 -12.21
CA GLU A 362 -16.33 5.22 -13.33
C GLU A 362 -15.94 3.77 -12.96
N GLY A 363 -15.53 3.56 -11.71
CA GLY A 363 -15.13 2.26 -11.19
C GLY A 363 -16.29 1.42 -10.65
N ASN A 364 -17.49 2.00 -10.53
CA ASN A 364 -18.61 1.44 -9.77
C ASN A 364 -18.17 0.99 -8.36
N LEU A 365 -17.54 1.92 -7.62
CA LEU A 365 -17.01 1.71 -6.27
C LEU A 365 -17.84 2.49 -5.25
N THR A 366 -17.99 1.94 -4.06
CA THR A 366 -18.76 2.58 -2.99
C THR A 366 -17.86 3.54 -2.19
N LEU A 367 -18.33 4.75 -1.92
CA LEU A 367 -17.61 5.69 -1.07
C LEU A 367 -17.75 5.30 0.40
N SER A 368 -16.66 5.40 1.17
CA SER A 368 -16.68 5.21 2.63
C SER A 368 -15.94 6.32 3.36
N ASP A 369 -16.39 6.70 4.56
CA ASP A 369 -15.78 7.78 5.32
C ASP A 369 -14.73 7.32 6.35
N ILE A 370 -14.47 6.02 6.43
CA ILE A 370 -13.48 5.44 7.33
C ILE A 370 -12.08 5.37 6.68
N GLY A 371 -11.03 5.28 7.49
CA GLY A 371 -9.66 5.27 7.02
C GLY A 371 -8.73 4.31 7.76
N LEU A 372 -7.43 4.59 7.69
CA LEU A 372 -6.40 3.75 8.29
C LEU A 372 -6.56 3.55 9.80
N ALA A 373 -7.13 4.51 10.53
CA ALA A 373 -7.35 4.38 11.97
C ALA A 373 -8.39 3.28 12.25
N GLU A 374 -9.51 3.32 11.55
CA GLU A 374 -10.59 2.34 11.62
C GLU A 374 -10.12 0.97 11.15
N LYS A 375 -9.29 0.91 10.10
CA LYS A 375 -8.66 -0.34 9.67
C LYS A 375 -7.85 -1.01 10.78
N ARG A 376 -7.07 -0.23 11.55
CA ARG A 376 -6.28 -0.75 12.68
C ARG A 376 -7.18 -1.25 13.81
N ILE A 377 -8.26 -0.52 14.11
CA ILE A 377 -9.25 -0.95 15.10
C ILE A 377 -9.88 -2.27 14.66
N TYR A 378 -10.36 -2.36 13.42
CA TYR A 378 -10.94 -3.58 12.87
C TYR A 378 -9.97 -4.76 12.95
N HIS A 379 -8.72 -4.58 12.52
CA HIS A 379 -7.70 -5.62 12.61
C HIS A 379 -7.36 -6.02 14.05
N ALA A 380 -7.40 -5.10 15.01
CA ALA A 380 -7.20 -5.41 16.42
C ALA A 380 -8.37 -6.27 16.97
N VAL A 381 -9.61 -5.90 16.63
CA VAL A 381 -10.82 -6.66 17.00
C VAL A 381 -10.78 -8.07 16.43
N LEU A 382 -10.40 -8.23 15.16
CA LEU A 382 -10.27 -9.54 14.51
C LEU A 382 -9.18 -10.44 15.10
N ASN A 383 -8.23 -9.87 15.85
CA ASN A 383 -7.21 -10.64 16.57
C ASN A 383 -7.54 -10.86 18.05
N GLY A 384 -8.76 -10.54 18.48
CA GLY A 384 -9.24 -10.79 19.84
C GLY A 384 -8.92 -9.67 20.84
N ASN A 385 -8.42 -8.52 20.38
CA ASN A 385 -8.26 -7.36 21.26
C ASN A 385 -9.60 -6.66 21.46
N SER A 386 -9.89 -6.22 22.68
CA SER A 386 -11.08 -5.45 23.00
C SER A 386 -11.11 -4.12 22.21
N LEU A 387 -12.32 -3.70 21.80
CA LEU A 387 -12.51 -2.37 21.21
C LEU A 387 -12.00 -1.30 22.19
N PRO A 388 -11.20 -0.33 21.73
CA PRO A 388 -10.95 0.86 22.54
C PRO A 388 -12.31 1.46 22.91
N ARG A 389 -12.59 1.63 24.21
CA ARG A 389 -13.76 2.41 24.64
C ARG A 389 -13.67 3.75 23.92
N VAL A 390 -14.73 4.07 23.19
CA VAL A 390 -14.90 5.34 22.47
C VAL A 390 -14.44 6.46 23.39
N LEU A 391 -13.42 7.22 22.97
CA LEU A 391 -13.10 8.50 23.60
C LEU A 391 -14.37 9.33 23.53
N HIS A 392 -14.98 9.57 24.69
CA HIS A 392 -16.12 10.47 24.81
C HIS A 392 -15.78 11.76 24.07
N GLN A 393 -16.71 12.11 23.19
CA GLN A 393 -16.90 13.43 22.63
C GLN A 393 -16.66 14.45 23.77
N LYS A 394 -15.73 15.36 23.55
CA LYS A 394 -15.51 16.49 24.44
C LYS A 394 -16.77 17.35 24.35
N ASP A 395 -17.64 17.21 25.33
CA ASP A 395 -18.63 18.24 25.65
C ASP A 395 -17.88 19.40 26.32
N ASP A 396 -18.22 20.59 25.84
CA ASP A 396 -17.83 21.96 26.22
C ASP A 396 -16.42 22.49 25.91
#